data_AF-W9GMC4-F1
#
_entry.id   AF-W9GMC4-F1
#
_cell.length_a   1.000
_cell.length_b   1.000
_cell.length_c   1.000
_cell.angle_alpha   90.00
_cell.angle_beta   90.00
_cell.angle_gamma   90.00
#
_symmetry.space_group_name_H-M   'P 1'
#
loop_
_entity.id
_entity.type
_entity.pdbx_description
1 polymer ?
#
loop_
_entity_poly.entity_id
_entity_poly.type
_entity_poly.pdbx_seq_one_letter_code
_entity_poly.pdbx_strand_id
1 'polypeptide(L)'
;MEEEAAALERAQVVMEEWERAEPGFKPKTKRQIDAQMKQWDQDFERRQAEREAQRQTNLTRYDPEREKARLALLECHSILEHQLQEIEQLSAGDAFPAMDPKRRAAKVAELDGAIVRHRAKVEELEPAVGDPEDVPDTNGHLPADRRFTTLHHYRQHRIDEVTKLRARLPELEVALGSTEDKAERSKLRGERDVKRARLAELLAVPRLESEDMCADCATPWAKHGWVTPPADGPCPAWPGWGAQLQKVRQMFEDMARRNEVSKPAAPPPPKPEPVAVIPSGLPIGEVVERLQVLQATYPDAEVRRGRANRWELWPNPDSSEGKPPRDP
;
A
#
# COMPACT_ATOMS: atom_id res chain seq x y z
N MET A 1 42.36 0.84 -34.21
CA MET A 1 43.51 -0.07 -34.05
C MET A 1 44.60 0.51 -33.16
N GLU A 2 45.39 1.53 -33.55
CA GLU A 2 46.42 2.10 -32.64
C GLU A 2 45.82 2.80 -31.41
N GLU A 3 44.69 3.49 -31.58
CA GLU A 3 44.00 4.19 -30.48
C GLU A 3 43.35 3.22 -29.47
N GLU A 4 42.92 2.05 -29.94
CA GLU A 4 42.39 0.95 -29.11
C GLU A 4 43.50 0.22 -28.36
N ALA A 5 44.66 0.02 -28.99
CA ALA A 5 45.84 -0.55 -28.35
C ALA A 5 46.36 0.39 -27.24
N ALA A 6 46.41 1.69 -27.49
CA ALA A 6 46.79 2.69 -26.48
C ALA A 6 45.74 2.82 -25.35
N ALA A 7 44.45 2.59 -25.64
CA ALA A 7 43.41 2.55 -24.62
C ALA A 7 43.52 1.28 -23.74
N LEU A 8 43.88 0.14 -24.35
CA LEU A 8 44.17 -1.11 -23.64
C LEU A 8 45.42 -1.03 -22.77
N GLU A 9 46.51 -0.43 -23.25
CA GLU A 9 47.71 -0.19 -22.45
C GLU A 9 47.43 0.75 -21.27
N ARG A 10 46.68 1.83 -21.47
CA ARG A 10 46.26 2.71 -20.37
C ARG A 10 45.36 2.00 -19.36
N ALA A 11 44.46 1.14 -19.81
CA ALA A 11 43.64 0.33 -18.92
C ALA A 11 44.46 -0.70 -18.15
N GLN A 12 45.48 -1.32 -18.77
CA GLN A 12 46.43 -2.20 -18.09
C GLN A 12 47.25 -1.46 -17.02
N VAL A 13 47.79 -0.29 -17.34
CA VAL A 13 48.53 0.54 -16.38
C VAL A 13 47.64 0.96 -15.20
N VAL A 14 46.40 1.39 -15.45
CA VAL A 14 45.44 1.73 -14.37
C VAL A 14 45.09 0.49 -13.52
N MET A 15 45.00 -0.70 -14.12
CA MET A 15 44.74 -1.95 -13.39
C MET A 15 45.97 -2.42 -12.59
N GLU A 16 47.18 -2.15 -13.07
CA GLU A 16 48.45 -2.42 -12.35
C GLU A 16 48.69 -1.40 -11.23
N GLU A 17 48.33 -0.12 -11.42
CA GLU A 17 48.31 0.90 -10.36
C GLU A 17 47.26 0.60 -9.27
N TRP A 18 46.27 -0.25 -9.57
CA TRP A 18 45.32 -0.81 -8.62
C TRP A 18 45.80 -2.11 -7.94
N GLU A 19 47.10 -2.43 -8.00
CA GLU A 19 47.72 -3.34 -7.03
C GLU A 19 47.52 -2.77 -5.62
N ARG A 20 46.47 -3.25 -4.94
CA ARG A 20 46.09 -2.97 -3.55
C ARG A 20 47.32 -2.79 -2.66
N ALA A 21 47.65 -1.54 -2.35
CA ALA A 21 48.75 -1.13 -1.50
C ALA A 21 48.48 -1.36 0.00
N GLU A 22 48.04 -2.56 0.39
CA GLU A 22 48.05 -2.97 1.81
C GLU A 22 49.45 -3.54 2.14
N PRO A 23 50.18 -2.98 3.13
CA PRO A 23 51.47 -3.51 3.54
C PRO A 23 51.37 -4.99 3.91
N GLY A 24 52.02 -5.87 3.14
CA GLY A 24 52.04 -7.32 3.38
C GLY A 24 51.07 -8.16 2.56
N PHE A 25 50.32 -7.58 1.61
CA PHE A 25 49.48 -8.35 0.70
C PHE A 25 50.34 -9.26 -0.20
N LYS A 26 50.05 -10.57 -0.18
CA LYS A 26 50.67 -11.55 -1.08
C LYS A 26 49.59 -12.05 -2.05
N PRO A 27 49.76 -11.88 -3.37
CA PRO A 27 48.80 -12.37 -4.34
C PRO A 27 48.69 -13.90 -4.23
N LYS A 28 47.45 -14.39 -4.11
CA LYS A 28 47.21 -15.84 -4.10
C LYS A 28 47.38 -16.37 -5.53
N THR A 29 48.13 -17.45 -5.65
CA THR A 29 48.21 -18.22 -6.91
C THR A 29 46.84 -18.80 -7.25
N LYS A 30 46.58 -19.07 -8.55
CA LYS A 30 45.35 -19.75 -8.99
C LYS A 30 45.07 -21.02 -8.18
N ARG A 31 46.10 -21.84 -7.95
CA ARG A 31 46.01 -23.06 -7.13
C ARG A 31 45.57 -22.79 -5.68
N GLN A 32 46.01 -21.69 -5.07
CA GLN A 32 45.59 -21.30 -3.73
C GLN A 32 44.16 -20.79 -3.69
N ILE A 33 43.72 -20.08 -4.74
CA ILE A 33 42.32 -19.65 -4.88
C ILE A 33 41.42 -20.88 -5.08
N ASP A 34 41.76 -21.78 -5.98
CA ASP A 34 40.99 -23.01 -6.24
C ASP A 34 40.89 -23.89 -4.97
N ALA A 35 41.98 -24.02 -4.21
CA ALA A 35 41.98 -24.74 -2.94
C ALA A 35 41.09 -24.05 -1.88
N GLN A 36 41.10 -22.72 -1.82
CA GLN A 36 40.25 -21.96 -0.91
C GLN A 36 38.76 -22.07 -1.30
N MET A 37 38.43 -21.97 -2.59
CA MET A 37 37.06 -22.16 -3.09
C MET A 37 36.56 -23.56 -2.74
N LYS A 38 37.38 -24.60 -2.97
CA LYS A 38 37.04 -25.97 -2.59
C LYS A 38 36.76 -26.13 -1.09
N GLN A 39 37.55 -25.47 -0.23
CA GLN A 39 37.30 -25.46 1.22
C GLN A 39 35.97 -24.78 1.56
N TRP A 40 35.68 -23.63 0.93
CA TRP A 40 34.41 -22.94 1.11
C TRP A 40 33.22 -23.76 0.64
N ASP A 41 33.33 -24.46 -0.49
CA ASP A 41 32.28 -25.35 -1.00
C ASP A 41 32.02 -26.48 -0.01
N GLN A 42 33.07 -27.13 0.50
CA GLN A 42 32.94 -28.19 1.51
C GLN A 42 32.32 -27.68 2.82
N ASP A 43 32.74 -26.52 3.30
CA ASP A 43 32.16 -25.89 4.50
C ASP A 43 30.70 -25.49 4.29
N PHE A 44 30.36 -25.01 3.10
CA PHE A 44 29.00 -24.67 2.71
C PHE A 44 28.12 -25.92 2.65
N GLU A 45 28.55 -26.97 1.94
CA GLU A 45 27.84 -28.25 1.85
C GLU A 45 27.60 -28.86 3.23
N ARG A 46 28.62 -28.86 4.10
CA ARG A 46 28.48 -29.34 5.48
C ARG A 46 27.42 -28.55 6.26
N ARG A 47 27.48 -27.21 6.23
CA ARG A 47 26.49 -26.35 6.89
C ARG A 47 25.09 -26.51 6.31
N GLN A 48 24.96 -26.75 5.00
CA GLN A 48 23.67 -27.02 4.37
C GLN A 48 23.12 -28.37 4.82
N ALA A 49 23.95 -29.41 4.88
CA ALA A 49 23.54 -30.73 5.37
C ALA A 49 23.12 -30.70 6.85
N GLU A 50 23.84 -29.96 7.69
CA GLU A 50 23.47 -29.75 9.11
C GLU A 50 22.11 -29.03 9.24
N ARG A 51 21.90 -27.95 8.48
CA ARG A 51 20.61 -27.22 8.46
C ARG A 51 19.47 -28.08 7.92
N GLU A 52 19.71 -28.84 6.87
CA GLU A 52 18.76 -29.79 6.29
C GLU A 52 18.36 -30.83 7.33
N ALA A 53 19.32 -31.46 8.00
CA ALA A 53 19.05 -32.44 9.05
C ALA A 53 18.25 -31.84 10.22
N GLN A 54 18.59 -30.62 10.63
CA GLN A 54 17.83 -29.89 11.65
C GLN A 54 16.41 -29.60 11.18
N ARG A 55 16.22 -29.13 9.95
CA ARG A 55 14.90 -28.86 9.36
C ARG A 55 14.04 -30.13 9.30
N GLN A 56 14.62 -31.25 8.86
CA GLN A 56 13.92 -32.54 8.84
C GLN A 56 13.49 -32.98 10.25
N THR A 57 14.34 -32.77 11.25
CA THR A 57 13.99 -33.02 12.66
C THR A 57 12.86 -32.11 13.12
N ASN A 58 12.91 -30.83 12.77
CA ASN A 58 11.88 -29.85 13.10
C ASN A 58 10.52 -30.17 12.47
N LEU A 59 10.50 -30.65 11.23
CA LEU A 59 9.28 -31.08 10.53
C LEU A 59 8.50 -32.15 11.32
N THR A 60 9.20 -33.07 12.01
CA THR A 60 8.55 -34.09 12.85
C THR A 60 7.86 -33.51 14.08
N ARG A 61 8.24 -32.28 14.50
CA ARG A 61 7.70 -31.56 15.65
C ARG A 61 6.67 -30.49 15.24
N TYR A 62 6.42 -30.34 13.95
CA TYR A 62 5.49 -29.35 13.45
C TYR A 62 4.07 -29.64 13.93
N ASP A 63 3.46 -28.64 14.55
CA ASP A 63 2.06 -28.66 14.98
C ASP A 63 1.40 -27.35 14.52
N PRO A 64 0.41 -27.42 13.60
CA PRO A 64 -0.25 -26.24 13.07
C PRO A 64 -1.03 -25.45 14.13
N GLU A 65 -1.54 -26.10 15.17
CA GLU A 65 -2.24 -25.39 16.24
C GLU A 65 -1.26 -24.68 17.16
N ARG A 66 -0.08 -25.26 17.40
CA ARG A 66 1.00 -24.60 18.13
C ARG A 66 1.57 -23.40 17.37
N GLU A 67 1.72 -23.50 16.06
CA GLU A 67 2.14 -22.37 15.21
C GLU A 67 1.12 -21.22 15.26
N LYS A 68 -0.19 -21.52 15.14
CA LYS A 68 -1.26 -20.52 15.27
C LYS A 68 -1.28 -19.90 16.67
N ALA A 69 -1.14 -20.72 17.72
CA ALA A 69 -1.09 -20.26 19.10
C ALA A 69 0.10 -19.33 19.34
N ARG A 70 1.27 -19.62 18.75
CA ARG A 70 2.44 -18.74 18.78
C ARG A 70 2.12 -17.37 18.18
N LEU A 71 1.52 -17.33 16.98
CA LEU A 71 1.19 -16.07 16.32
C LEU A 71 0.16 -15.25 17.13
N ALA A 72 -0.84 -15.92 17.71
CA ALA A 72 -1.82 -15.28 18.59
C ALA A 72 -1.19 -14.76 19.90
N LEU A 73 -0.21 -15.48 20.45
CA LEU A 73 0.54 -15.07 21.65
C LEU A 73 1.35 -13.79 21.37
N LEU A 74 2.09 -13.76 20.25
CA LEU A 74 2.84 -12.59 19.82
C LEU A 74 1.94 -11.37 19.57
N GLU A 75 0.77 -11.59 18.96
CA GLU A 75 -0.24 -10.55 18.78
C GLU A 75 -0.73 -10.00 20.13
N CYS A 76 -1.08 -10.88 21.07
CA CYS A 76 -1.52 -10.47 22.40
C CYS A 76 -0.45 -9.70 23.18
N HIS A 77 0.81 -10.12 23.11
CA HIS A 77 1.93 -9.39 23.71
C HIS A 77 2.06 -7.98 23.14
N SER A 78 1.99 -7.84 21.81
CA SER A 78 2.08 -6.51 21.19
C SER A 78 0.91 -5.60 21.53
N ILE A 79 -0.31 -6.15 21.61
CA ILE A 79 -1.49 -5.40 22.04
C ILE A 79 -1.32 -4.94 23.49
N LEU A 80 -0.86 -5.81 24.38
CA LEU A 80 -0.64 -5.49 25.79
C LEU A 80 0.39 -4.39 25.96
N GLU A 81 1.54 -4.49 25.28
CA GLU A 81 2.58 -3.46 25.32
C GLU A 81 2.01 -2.09 24.92
N HIS A 82 1.26 -2.05 23.82
CA HIS A 82 0.62 -0.83 23.34
C HIS A 82 -0.40 -0.26 24.34
N GLN A 83 -1.29 -1.10 24.88
CA GLN A 83 -2.33 -0.67 25.83
C GLN A 83 -1.72 -0.16 27.14
N LEU A 84 -0.67 -0.81 27.63
CA LEU A 84 0.04 -0.38 28.83
C LEU A 84 0.70 1.00 28.61
N GLN A 85 1.34 1.19 27.46
CA GLN A 85 1.91 2.48 27.09
C GLN A 85 0.83 3.57 26.94
N GLU A 86 -0.32 3.25 26.35
CA GLU A 86 -1.43 4.20 26.19
C GLU A 86 -2.00 4.64 27.56
N ILE A 87 -2.17 3.71 28.50
CA ILE A 87 -2.58 4.07 29.87
C ILE A 87 -1.57 4.97 30.54
N GLU A 88 -0.27 4.67 30.43
CA GLU A 88 0.79 5.49 31.01
C GLU A 88 0.72 6.93 30.47
N GLN A 89 0.65 7.09 29.15
CA GLN A 89 0.59 8.40 28.51
C GLN A 89 -0.71 9.16 28.83
N LEU A 90 -1.86 8.48 28.91
CA LEU A 90 -3.12 9.09 29.29
C LEU A 90 -3.08 9.53 30.76
N SER A 91 -2.49 8.73 31.64
CA SER A 91 -2.39 9.01 33.08
C SER A 91 -1.42 10.16 33.37
N ALA A 92 -0.31 10.23 32.62
CA ALA A 92 0.64 11.34 32.67
C ALA A 92 0.06 12.64 32.07
N GLY A 93 -0.95 12.53 31.21
CA GLY A 93 -1.52 13.66 30.47
C GLY A 93 -0.74 14.04 29.22
N ASP A 94 0.26 13.24 28.84
CA ASP A 94 1.08 13.44 27.63
C ASP A 94 0.27 13.13 26.37
N ALA A 95 -0.52 12.05 26.40
CA ALA A 95 -1.45 11.73 25.33
C ALA A 95 -2.71 12.59 25.48
N PHE A 96 -3.00 13.37 24.42
CA PHE A 96 -4.15 14.27 24.34
C PHE A 96 -4.29 15.19 25.58
N PRO A 97 -3.37 16.16 25.77
CA PRO A 97 -3.37 17.00 26.97
C PRO A 97 -4.68 17.74 27.23
N ALA A 98 -5.36 18.16 26.15
CA ALA A 98 -6.65 18.87 26.19
C ALA A 98 -7.87 17.94 26.34
N MET A 99 -7.69 16.64 26.55
CA MET A 99 -8.80 15.71 26.74
C MET A 99 -9.54 16.00 28.06
N ASP A 100 -10.87 15.98 28.00
CA ASP A 100 -11.73 16.08 29.18
C ASP A 100 -11.38 14.98 30.22
N PRO A 101 -11.21 15.32 31.51
CA PRO A 101 -10.82 14.35 32.54
C PRO A 101 -11.78 13.16 32.70
N LYS A 102 -13.09 13.35 32.52
CA LYS A 102 -14.06 12.24 32.61
C LYS A 102 -13.91 11.30 31.42
N ARG A 103 -13.72 11.85 30.22
CA ARG A 103 -13.43 11.06 29.02
C ARG A 103 -12.11 10.29 29.15
N ARG A 104 -11.08 10.92 29.71
CA ARG A 104 -9.79 10.28 30.00
C ARG A 104 -9.97 9.11 30.96
N ALA A 105 -10.64 9.30 32.08
CA ALA A 105 -10.91 8.24 33.05
C ALA A 105 -11.71 7.08 32.43
N ALA A 106 -12.71 7.38 31.61
CA ALA A 106 -13.48 6.35 30.90
C ALA A 106 -12.61 5.55 29.92
N LYS A 107 -11.69 6.21 29.20
CA LYS A 107 -10.76 5.53 28.28
C LYS A 107 -9.77 4.65 29.03
N VAL A 108 -9.23 5.12 30.16
CA VAL A 108 -8.35 4.30 31.01
C VAL A 108 -9.08 3.05 31.50
N ALA A 109 -10.32 3.18 31.99
CA ALA A 109 -11.11 2.04 32.43
C ALA A 109 -11.42 1.03 31.30
N GLU A 110 -11.67 1.52 30.08
CA GLU A 110 -11.83 0.66 28.89
C GLU A 110 -10.56 -0.14 28.59
N LEU A 111 -9.40 0.53 28.64
CA LEU A 111 -8.09 -0.07 28.41
C LEU A 111 -7.74 -1.09 29.50
N ASP A 112 -7.99 -0.79 30.77
CA ASP A 112 -7.80 -1.75 31.89
C ASP A 112 -8.61 -3.03 31.67
N GLY A 113 -9.87 -2.90 31.27
CA GLY A 113 -10.71 -4.04 30.93
C GLY A 113 -10.17 -4.85 29.74
N ALA A 114 -9.57 -4.18 28.74
CA ALA A 114 -8.93 -4.84 27.61
C ALA A 114 -7.64 -5.57 28.01
N ILE A 115 -6.80 -4.95 28.84
CA ILE A 115 -5.57 -5.52 29.36
C ILE A 115 -5.85 -6.82 30.12
N VAL A 116 -6.88 -6.84 30.98
CA VAL A 116 -7.29 -8.06 31.71
C VAL A 116 -7.63 -9.19 30.73
N ARG A 117 -8.37 -8.91 29.65
CA ARG A 117 -8.71 -9.92 28.65
C ARG A 117 -7.49 -10.44 27.90
N HIS A 118 -6.57 -9.55 27.49
CA HIS A 118 -5.37 -9.97 26.78
C HIS A 118 -4.39 -10.71 27.68
N ARG A 119 -4.25 -10.32 28.96
CA ARG A 119 -3.45 -11.08 29.94
C ARG A 119 -3.98 -12.49 30.14
N ALA A 120 -5.30 -12.64 30.32
CA ALA A 120 -5.91 -13.97 30.43
C ALA A 120 -5.64 -14.81 29.16
N LYS A 121 -5.63 -14.19 27.98
CA LYS A 121 -5.32 -14.90 26.73
C LYS A 121 -3.85 -15.31 26.64
N VAL A 122 -2.93 -14.48 27.13
CA VAL A 122 -1.51 -14.82 27.24
C VAL A 122 -1.33 -16.02 28.18
N GLU A 123 -1.92 -15.97 29.36
CA GLU A 123 -1.88 -17.07 30.35
C GLU A 123 -2.43 -18.39 29.79
N GLU A 124 -3.45 -18.33 28.92
CA GLU A 124 -3.99 -19.49 28.20
C GLU A 124 -3.03 -20.05 27.14
N LEU A 125 -2.35 -19.17 26.39
CA LEU A 125 -1.54 -19.53 25.23
C LEU A 125 -0.10 -19.95 25.60
N GLU A 126 0.50 -19.34 26.62
CA GLU A 126 1.88 -19.60 27.02
C GLU A 126 2.20 -21.08 27.23
N PRO A 127 1.39 -21.87 27.97
CA PRO A 127 1.69 -23.30 28.18
C PRO A 127 1.60 -24.13 26.90
N ALA A 128 0.74 -23.75 25.95
CA ALA A 128 0.58 -24.45 24.68
C ALA A 128 1.75 -24.16 23.73
N VAL A 129 2.28 -22.94 23.77
CA VAL A 129 3.38 -22.51 22.90
C VAL A 129 4.75 -22.94 23.45
N GLY A 130 4.98 -22.78 24.75
CA GLY A 130 6.32 -22.88 25.33
C GLY A 130 7.19 -21.70 24.86
N ASP A 131 8.44 -21.98 24.46
CA ASP A 131 9.28 -20.95 23.84
C ASP A 131 8.77 -20.62 22.41
N PRO A 132 8.36 -19.37 22.13
CA PRO A 132 7.96 -18.95 20.79
C PRO A 132 9.08 -19.10 19.74
N GLU A 133 10.35 -19.10 20.12
CA GLU A 133 11.49 -19.25 19.21
C GLU A 133 11.76 -20.71 18.80
N ASP A 134 11.13 -21.67 19.48
CA ASP A 134 11.29 -23.11 19.23
C ASP A 134 10.15 -23.73 18.39
N VAL A 135 9.18 -22.94 17.94
CA VAL A 135 8.04 -23.42 17.17
C VAL A 135 8.36 -23.43 15.68
N PRO A 136 8.49 -24.60 15.04
CA PRO A 136 8.77 -24.66 13.61
C PRO A 136 7.54 -24.29 12.78
N ASP A 137 7.78 -23.78 11.57
CA ASP A 137 6.74 -23.56 10.56
C ASP A 137 6.42 -24.85 9.78
N THR A 138 5.47 -24.74 8.84
CA THR A 138 5.08 -25.82 7.90
C THR A 138 6.24 -26.45 7.12
N ASN A 139 7.37 -25.74 6.99
CA ASN A 139 8.56 -26.19 6.27
C ASN A 139 9.67 -26.69 7.21
N GLY A 140 9.45 -26.67 8.53
CA GLY A 140 10.43 -27.05 9.55
C GLY A 140 11.44 -25.97 9.89
N HIS A 141 11.23 -24.72 9.45
CA HIS A 141 12.09 -23.59 9.79
C HIS A 141 11.71 -23.01 11.14
N LEU A 142 12.71 -22.74 11.98
CA LEU A 142 12.50 -22.00 13.22
C LEU A 142 12.40 -20.49 12.94
N PRO A 143 11.80 -19.70 13.84
CA PRO A 143 11.80 -18.24 13.77
C PRO A 143 13.16 -17.62 13.45
N ALA A 144 14.24 -18.08 14.08
CA ALA A 144 15.61 -17.63 13.80
C ALA A 144 16.04 -17.90 12.34
N ASP A 145 15.67 -19.04 11.76
CA ASP A 145 15.96 -19.36 10.36
C ASP A 145 15.18 -18.43 9.41
N ARG A 146 13.92 -18.19 9.72
CA ARG A 146 13.00 -17.37 8.91
C ARG A 146 13.42 -15.90 8.87
N ARG A 147 14.01 -15.38 9.97
CA ARG A 147 14.56 -14.01 10.04
C ARG A 147 15.60 -13.70 8.95
N PHE A 148 16.41 -14.67 8.54
CA PHE A 148 17.36 -14.46 7.43
C PHE A 148 16.63 -14.22 6.11
N THR A 149 15.57 -15.00 5.85
CA THR A 149 14.74 -14.87 4.66
C THR A 149 13.95 -13.56 4.68
N THR A 150 13.36 -13.20 5.81
CA THR A 150 12.63 -11.92 5.94
C THR A 150 13.56 -10.72 5.79
N LEU A 151 14.80 -10.78 6.30
CA LEU A 151 15.83 -9.76 6.06
C LEU A 151 16.12 -9.60 4.57
N HIS A 152 16.30 -10.71 3.86
CA HIS A 152 16.55 -10.70 2.42
C HIS A 152 15.39 -10.03 1.66
N HIS A 153 14.15 -10.42 1.95
CA HIS A 153 12.96 -9.82 1.35
C HIS A 153 12.83 -8.33 1.64
N TYR A 154 13.06 -7.92 2.89
CA TYR A 154 13.04 -6.52 3.28
C TYR A 154 14.09 -5.71 2.52
N ARG A 155 15.33 -6.24 2.43
CA ARG A 155 16.42 -5.58 1.71
C ARG A 155 16.08 -5.41 0.23
N GLN A 156 15.56 -6.45 -0.42
CA GLN A 156 15.17 -6.38 -1.82
C GLN A 156 14.06 -5.34 -2.02
N HIS A 157 12.99 -5.41 -1.22
CA HIS A 157 11.90 -4.44 -1.26
C HIS A 157 12.38 -3.00 -1.04
N ARG A 158 13.27 -2.77 -0.07
CA ARG A 158 13.87 -1.45 0.19
C ARG A 158 14.66 -0.94 -1.02
N ILE A 159 15.46 -1.78 -1.66
CA ILE A 159 16.23 -1.40 -2.86
C ILE A 159 15.28 -1.00 -3.99
N ASP A 160 14.25 -1.81 -4.24
CA ASP A 160 13.29 -1.56 -5.31
C ASP A 160 12.51 -0.27 -5.06
N GLU A 161 12.01 -0.07 -3.84
CA GLU A 161 11.27 1.14 -3.48
C GLU A 161 12.14 2.40 -3.52
N VAL A 162 13.37 2.36 -3.01
CA VAL A 162 14.31 3.49 -3.11
C VAL A 162 14.59 3.82 -4.58
N THR A 163 14.76 2.82 -5.43
CA THR A 163 14.99 3.01 -6.86
C THR A 163 13.79 3.65 -7.54
N LYS A 164 12.58 3.14 -7.29
CA LYS A 164 11.33 3.73 -7.80
C LYS A 164 11.14 5.17 -7.34
N LEU A 165 11.36 5.45 -6.05
CA LEU A 165 11.20 6.80 -5.49
C LEU A 165 12.22 7.79 -6.08
N ARG A 166 13.48 7.36 -6.27
CA ARG A 166 14.52 8.18 -6.91
C ARG A 166 14.19 8.50 -8.37
N ALA A 167 13.58 7.57 -9.10
CA ALA A 167 13.12 7.82 -10.47
C ALA A 167 11.90 8.75 -10.52
N ARG A 168 10.93 8.55 -9.61
CA ARG A 168 9.65 9.29 -9.63
C ARG A 168 9.76 10.74 -9.14
N LEU A 169 10.66 11.04 -8.20
CA LEU A 169 10.76 12.39 -7.63
C LEU A 169 11.12 13.46 -8.69
N PRO A 170 12.13 13.26 -9.57
CA PRO A 170 12.40 14.19 -10.67
C PRO A 170 11.21 14.38 -11.62
N GLU A 171 10.46 13.31 -11.94
CA GLU A 171 9.26 13.42 -12.79
C GLU A 171 8.20 14.34 -12.16
N LEU A 172 7.98 14.21 -10.84
CA LEU A 172 7.07 15.07 -10.11
C LEU A 172 7.57 16.53 -10.05
N GLU A 173 8.88 16.74 -9.96
CA GLU A 173 9.47 18.08 -10.00
C GLU A 173 9.30 18.74 -11.38
N VAL A 174 9.48 18.00 -12.47
CA VAL A 174 9.22 18.47 -13.83
C VAL A 174 7.72 18.76 -14.02
N ALA A 175 6.84 17.85 -13.63
CA ALA A 175 5.39 18.03 -13.71
C ALA A 175 4.92 19.24 -12.90
N LEU A 176 5.51 19.47 -11.72
CA LEU A 176 5.29 20.69 -10.94
C LEU A 176 5.80 21.93 -11.66
N GLY A 177 6.89 21.86 -12.41
CA GLY A 177 7.38 22.98 -13.21
C GLY A 177 6.44 23.37 -14.35
N SER A 178 5.83 22.38 -15.01
CA SER A 178 4.99 22.57 -16.21
C SER A 178 3.50 22.76 -15.94
N THR A 179 2.99 22.40 -14.75
CA THR A 179 1.56 22.51 -14.42
C THR A 179 1.19 23.93 -14.00
N GLU A 180 0.31 24.57 -14.78
CA GLU A 180 -0.26 25.89 -14.50
C GLU A 180 -1.49 25.83 -13.59
N ASP A 181 -2.25 24.73 -13.63
CA ASP A 181 -3.43 24.57 -12.77
C ASP A 181 -3.06 24.47 -11.29
N LYS A 182 -3.68 25.33 -10.47
CA LYS A 182 -3.35 25.45 -9.04
C LYS A 182 -3.74 24.21 -8.24
N ALA A 183 -4.88 23.60 -8.57
CA ALA A 183 -5.39 22.44 -7.84
C ALA A 183 -4.50 21.22 -8.10
N GLU A 184 -4.18 20.97 -9.37
CA GLU A 184 -3.31 19.87 -9.78
C GLU A 184 -1.89 20.06 -9.26
N ARG A 185 -1.35 21.28 -9.31
CA ARG A 185 -0.07 21.62 -8.68
C ARG A 185 -0.07 21.39 -7.17
N SER A 186 -1.20 21.57 -6.49
CA SER A 186 -1.32 21.25 -5.06
C SER A 186 -1.22 19.75 -4.80
N LYS A 187 -1.92 18.93 -5.59
CA LYS A 187 -1.85 17.46 -5.49
C LYS A 187 -0.45 16.93 -5.75
N LEU A 188 0.19 17.39 -6.82
CA LEU A 188 1.56 17.00 -7.18
C LEU A 188 2.56 17.37 -6.07
N ARG A 189 2.37 18.50 -5.38
CA ARG A 189 3.19 18.86 -4.20
C ARG A 189 2.98 17.88 -3.07
N GLY A 190 1.72 17.57 -2.74
CA GLY A 190 1.41 16.56 -1.72
C GLY A 190 2.04 15.21 -2.02
N GLU A 191 1.91 14.72 -3.27
CA GLU A 191 2.51 13.46 -3.69
C GLU A 191 4.04 13.49 -3.57
N ARG A 192 4.69 14.56 -4.05
CA ARG A 192 6.15 14.73 -3.95
C ARG A 192 6.59 14.71 -2.49
N ASP A 193 5.91 15.44 -1.61
CA ASP A 193 6.32 15.57 -0.21
C ASP A 193 6.18 14.24 0.54
N VAL A 194 5.09 13.50 0.30
CA VAL A 194 4.91 12.13 0.83
C VAL A 194 6.02 11.20 0.34
N LYS A 195 6.32 11.20 -0.97
CA LYS A 195 7.37 10.33 -1.55
C LYS A 195 8.76 10.71 -1.05
N ARG A 196 9.04 12.01 -0.87
CA ARG A 196 10.31 12.49 -0.33
C ARG A 196 10.49 12.08 1.13
N ALA A 197 9.44 12.20 1.95
CA ALA A 197 9.45 11.74 3.33
C ALA A 197 9.70 10.21 3.40
N ARG A 198 8.99 9.42 2.59
CA ARG A 198 9.21 7.96 2.52
C ARG A 198 10.63 7.60 2.07
N LEU A 199 11.19 8.31 1.10
CA LEU A 199 12.57 8.10 0.67
C LEU A 199 13.55 8.39 1.82
N ALA A 200 13.37 9.51 2.53
CA ALA A 200 14.20 9.84 3.69
C ALA A 200 14.11 8.78 4.78
N GLU A 201 12.91 8.30 5.08
CA GLU A 201 12.68 7.22 6.04
C GLU A 201 13.41 5.92 5.64
N LEU A 202 13.31 5.51 4.38
CA LEU A 202 13.99 4.30 3.88
C LEU A 202 15.51 4.45 3.87
N LEU A 203 16.04 5.65 3.65
CA LEU A 203 17.48 5.92 3.70
C LEU A 203 18.02 5.97 5.13
N ALA A 204 17.20 6.38 6.10
CA ALA A 204 17.56 6.44 7.52
C ALA A 204 17.65 5.07 8.20
N VAL A 205 17.11 4.00 7.59
CA VAL A 205 17.20 2.65 8.16
C VAL A 205 18.67 2.19 8.21
N PRO A 206 19.19 1.84 9.39
CA PRO A 206 20.57 1.38 9.54
C PRO A 206 20.81 0.04 8.82
N ARG A 207 22.05 -0.43 8.86
CA ARG A 207 22.32 -1.82 8.51
C ARG A 207 21.61 -2.71 9.53
N LEU A 208 20.77 -3.61 9.04
CA LEU A 208 20.05 -4.59 9.83
C LEU A 208 20.73 -5.94 9.72
N GLU A 209 20.75 -6.68 10.82
CA GLU A 209 21.08 -8.10 10.87
C GLU A 209 19.78 -8.93 10.99
N SER A 210 19.87 -10.26 10.93
CA SER A 210 18.65 -11.10 10.92
C SER A 210 17.86 -10.95 12.22
N GLU A 211 18.52 -10.81 13.37
CA GLU A 211 17.91 -10.62 14.68
C GLU A 211 17.03 -9.36 14.77
N ASP A 212 17.29 -8.35 13.93
CA ASP A 212 16.49 -7.13 13.87
C ASP A 212 15.16 -7.30 13.12
N MET A 213 14.89 -8.50 12.60
CA MET A 213 13.72 -8.77 11.77
C MET A 213 12.63 -9.53 12.52
N CYS A 214 11.38 -9.26 12.16
CA CYS A 214 10.30 -10.18 12.47
C CYS A 214 10.54 -11.51 11.74
N ALA A 215 10.29 -12.61 12.43
CA ALA A 215 10.41 -13.95 11.86
C ALA A 215 9.27 -14.27 10.87
N ASP A 216 8.13 -13.59 11.01
CA ASP A 216 6.88 -13.93 10.33
C ASP A 216 6.50 -12.91 9.24
N CYS A 217 7.20 -11.78 9.13
CA CYS A 217 6.99 -10.79 8.08
C CYS A 217 8.29 -10.05 7.71
N ALA A 218 8.35 -9.47 6.51
CA ALA A 218 9.51 -8.71 6.02
C ALA A 218 9.57 -7.28 6.59
N THR A 219 9.35 -7.12 7.89
CA THR A 219 9.37 -5.83 8.59
C THR A 219 10.39 -5.89 9.73
N PRO A 220 11.24 -4.86 9.90
CA PRO A 220 12.14 -4.77 11.04
C PRO A 220 11.34 -4.76 12.35
N TRP A 221 11.86 -5.42 13.38
CA TRP A 221 11.22 -5.52 14.69
C TRP A 221 10.95 -4.15 15.31
N ALA A 222 11.88 -3.20 15.18
CA ALA A 222 11.70 -1.82 15.66
C ALA A 222 10.58 -1.05 14.95
N LYS A 223 10.09 -1.55 13.80
CA LYS A 223 8.96 -1.00 13.05
C LYS A 223 7.70 -1.85 13.22
N HIS A 224 7.72 -2.80 14.15
CA HIS A 224 6.64 -3.72 14.45
C HIS A 224 5.88 -3.23 15.69
N GLY A 225 4.57 -3.40 15.71
CA GLY A 225 3.74 -3.07 16.87
C GLY A 225 2.26 -2.98 16.50
N TRP A 226 1.40 -2.98 17.51
CA TRP A 226 -0.06 -2.94 17.31
C TRP A 226 -0.55 -1.62 16.70
N VAL A 227 0.07 -0.50 17.06
CA VAL A 227 -0.24 0.80 16.46
C VAL A 227 1.03 1.63 16.40
N THR A 228 1.83 1.47 15.34
CA THR A 228 3.10 2.20 15.23
C THR A 228 3.16 3.02 13.94
N PRO A 229 2.77 4.31 13.94
CA PRO A 229 3.36 5.28 13.02
C PRO A 229 4.86 5.40 13.34
N PRO A 230 5.77 5.47 12.35
CA PRO A 230 5.53 5.69 10.93
C PRO A 230 5.34 4.42 10.07
N ALA A 231 5.20 3.23 10.66
CA ALA A 231 5.23 1.96 9.94
C ALA A 231 3.85 1.45 9.46
N ASP A 232 3.91 0.50 8.52
CA ASP A 232 2.81 -0.02 7.69
C ASP A 232 1.75 -0.89 8.46
N GLY A 233 1.66 -0.75 9.80
CA GLY A 233 0.67 -1.41 10.67
C GLY A 233 1.16 -2.68 11.39
N PRO A 234 0.27 -3.37 12.14
CA PRO A 234 0.56 -4.64 12.80
C PRO A 234 1.05 -5.73 11.85
N CYS A 235 1.65 -6.79 12.41
CA CYS A 235 2.10 -7.92 11.61
C CYS A 235 0.95 -8.49 10.77
N PRO A 236 1.10 -8.60 9.44
CA PRO A 236 0.07 -9.24 8.62
C PRO A 236 -0.07 -10.74 8.91
N ALA A 237 0.93 -11.36 9.56
CA ALA A 237 0.88 -12.76 9.98
C ALA A 237 0.08 -12.98 11.27
N TRP A 238 -0.26 -11.92 12.02
CA TRP A 238 -1.05 -12.05 13.24
C TRP A 238 -2.51 -12.37 12.90
N PRO A 239 -3.12 -13.35 13.58
CA PRO A 239 -4.41 -13.90 13.19
C PRO A 239 -5.55 -12.88 13.31
N GLY A 240 -5.60 -12.10 14.40
CA GLY A 240 -6.63 -11.08 14.59
C GLY A 240 -6.55 -9.97 13.56
N TRP A 241 -5.36 -9.38 13.40
CA TRP A 241 -5.10 -8.35 12.39
C TRP A 241 -5.31 -8.85 10.96
N GLY A 242 -4.80 -10.04 10.64
CA GLY A 242 -4.96 -10.68 9.33
C GLY A 242 -6.43 -10.89 8.97
N ALA A 243 -7.24 -11.37 9.93
CA ALA A 243 -8.69 -11.51 9.73
C ALA A 243 -9.38 -10.16 9.50
N GLN A 244 -8.96 -9.11 10.22
CA GLN A 244 -9.47 -7.75 10.02
C GLN A 244 -9.12 -7.21 8.63
N LEU A 245 -7.88 -7.39 8.17
CA LEU A 245 -7.46 -7.00 6.82
C LEU A 245 -8.25 -7.76 5.73
N GLN A 246 -8.50 -9.05 5.91
CA GLN A 246 -9.32 -9.83 4.99
C GLN A 246 -10.76 -9.30 4.91
N LYS A 247 -11.37 -8.99 6.05
CA LYS A 247 -12.71 -8.39 6.09
C LYS A 247 -12.76 -7.06 5.35
N VAL A 248 -11.76 -6.20 5.57
CA VAL A 248 -11.66 -4.91 4.87
C VAL A 248 -11.52 -5.10 3.36
N ARG A 249 -10.68 -6.05 2.91
CA ARG A 249 -10.55 -6.39 1.48
C ARG A 249 -11.87 -6.87 0.87
N GLN A 250 -12.58 -7.76 1.55
CA GLN A 250 -13.91 -8.23 1.11
C GLN A 250 -14.90 -7.08 0.98
N MET A 251 -14.92 -6.14 1.93
CA MET A 251 -15.77 -4.95 1.84
C MET A 251 -15.45 -4.08 0.62
N PHE A 252 -14.16 -3.90 0.28
CA PHE A 252 -13.75 -3.17 -0.91
C PHE A 252 -14.10 -3.91 -2.20
N GLU A 253 -13.91 -5.23 -2.25
CA GLU A 253 -14.32 -6.05 -3.38
C GLU A 253 -15.83 -5.99 -3.60
N ASP A 254 -16.63 -6.07 -2.53
CA ASP A 254 -18.08 -5.93 -2.60
C ASP A 254 -18.50 -4.54 -3.07
N MET A 255 -17.82 -3.50 -2.60
CA MET A 255 -18.08 -2.13 -3.04
C MET A 255 -17.72 -1.96 -4.52
N ALA A 256 -16.58 -2.48 -4.97
CA ALA A 256 -16.17 -2.45 -6.37
C ALA A 256 -17.17 -3.19 -7.26
N ARG A 257 -17.59 -4.41 -6.86
CA ARG A 257 -18.64 -5.17 -7.54
C ARG A 257 -19.96 -4.39 -7.63
N ARG A 258 -20.40 -3.76 -6.53
CA ARG A 258 -21.61 -2.92 -6.53
C ARG A 258 -21.47 -1.71 -7.46
N ASN A 259 -20.30 -1.09 -7.51
CA ASN A 259 -20.02 0.05 -8.39
C ASN A 259 -20.00 -0.38 -9.88
N GLU A 260 -19.49 -1.57 -10.18
CA GLU A 260 -19.53 -2.14 -11.54
C GLU A 260 -20.96 -2.44 -12.00
N VAL A 261 -21.79 -2.99 -11.12
CA VAL A 261 -23.21 -3.23 -11.39
C VAL A 261 -24.01 -1.92 -11.50
N SER A 262 -23.56 -0.87 -10.81
CA SER A 262 -24.17 0.46 -10.84
C SER A 262 -23.61 1.38 -11.93
N LYS A 263 -22.74 0.87 -12.81
CA LYS A 263 -22.26 1.63 -13.97
C LYS A 263 -23.48 1.98 -14.82
N PRO A 264 -23.83 3.26 -15.02
CA PRO A 264 -25.07 3.60 -15.71
C PRO A 264 -25.02 3.00 -17.12
N ALA A 265 -25.92 2.04 -17.36
CA ALA A 265 -26.24 1.60 -18.71
C ALA A 265 -26.57 2.85 -19.53
N ALA A 266 -25.98 2.92 -20.74
CA ALA A 266 -26.09 3.94 -21.79
C ALA A 266 -26.64 5.32 -21.37
N PRO A 267 -25.94 6.44 -21.68
CA PRO A 267 -26.45 7.77 -21.33
C PRO A 267 -27.93 7.87 -21.74
N PRO A 268 -28.82 8.29 -20.82
CA PRO A 268 -30.24 8.38 -21.14
C PRO A 268 -30.38 9.19 -22.42
N PRO A 269 -31.30 8.81 -23.35
CA PRO A 269 -31.47 9.52 -24.61
C PRO A 269 -31.55 11.02 -24.31
N PRO A 270 -30.85 11.87 -25.08
CA PRO A 270 -30.79 13.30 -24.82
C PRO A 270 -32.22 13.81 -24.65
N LYS A 271 -32.46 14.57 -23.58
CA LYS A 271 -33.77 15.17 -23.36
C LYS A 271 -34.12 15.98 -24.62
N PRO A 272 -35.34 15.85 -25.17
CA PRO A 272 -35.72 16.64 -26.33
C PRO A 272 -35.50 18.12 -26.02
N GLU A 273 -34.82 18.82 -26.92
CA GLU A 273 -34.60 20.27 -26.84
C GLU A 273 -35.69 20.99 -27.65
N PRO A 274 -36.12 22.19 -27.23
CA PRO A 274 -37.08 22.97 -28.00
C PRO A 274 -36.47 23.36 -29.35
N VAL A 275 -37.25 23.22 -30.42
CA VAL A 275 -36.85 23.59 -31.79
C VAL A 275 -36.63 25.10 -31.91
N ALA A 276 -37.37 25.89 -31.13
CA ALA A 276 -37.19 27.32 -31.05
C ALA A 276 -37.54 27.87 -29.66
N VAL A 277 -36.84 28.90 -29.21
CA VAL A 277 -37.10 29.60 -27.95
C VAL A 277 -37.24 31.10 -28.20
N ILE A 278 -38.36 31.67 -27.81
CA ILE A 278 -38.59 33.12 -27.78
C ILE A 278 -38.19 33.65 -26.39
N PRO A 279 -37.26 34.61 -26.31
CA PRO A 279 -36.82 35.15 -25.03
C PRO A 279 -37.96 35.88 -24.30
N SER A 280 -37.91 35.85 -22.98
CA SER A 280 -38.82 36.59 -22.10
C SER A 280 -38.54 38.09 -22.16
N GLY A 281 -39.59 38.92 -22.09
CA GLY A 281 -39.47 40.39 -22.03
C GLY A 281 -39.94 41.14 -23.27
N LEU A 282 -40.39 40.44 -24.32
CA LEU A 282 -41.01 41.07 -25.49
C LEU A 282 -42.48 41.46 -25.20
N PRO A 283 -42.97 42.57 -25.78
CA PRO A 283 -44.40 42.91 -25.77
C PRO A 283 -45.24 41.78 -26.37
N ILE A 284 -46.47 41.59 -25.88
CA ILE A 284 -47.32 40.45 -26.29
C ILE A 284 -47.60 40.42 -27.80
N GLY A 285 -47.65 41.58 -28.47
CA GLY A 285 -47.81 41.67 -29.92
C GLY A 285 -46.63 41.09 -30.69
N GLU A 286 -45.40 41.39 -30.26
CA GLU A 286 -44.17 40.85 -30.86
C GLU A 286 -44.00 39.34 -30.59
N VAL A 287 -44.49 38.87 -29.44
CA VAL A 287 -44.54 37.43 -29.13
C VAL A 287 -45.48 36.70 -30.10
N VAL A 288 -46.68 37.24 -30.34
CA VAL A 288 -47.66 36.64 -31.26
C VAL A 288 -47.13 36.61 -32.69
N GLU A 289 -46.52 37.69 -33.17
CA GLU A 289 -45.94 37.75 -34.52
C GLU A 289 -44.82 36.72 -34.69
N ARG A 290 -43.91 36.62 -33.72
CA ARG A 290 -42.82 35.62 -33.76
C ARG A 290 -43.34 34.19 -33.65
N LEU A 291 -44.39 33.95 -32.86
CA LEU A 291 -45.04 32.63 -32.79
C LEU A 291 -45.69 32.27 -34.13
N GLN A 292 -46.34 33.20 -34.82
CA GLN A 292 -46.93 32.94 -36.15
C GLN A 292 -45.87 32.56 -37.19
N VAL A 293 -44.73 33.26 -37.22
CA VAL A 293 -43.62 32.93 -38.12
C VAL A 293 -43.02 31.56 -37.79
N LEU A 294 -42.82 31.26 -36.51
CA LEU A 294 -42.26 29.98 -36.07
C LEU A 294 -43.23 28.81 -36.31
N GLN A 295 -44.53 29.03 -36.15
CA GLN A 295 -45.56 28.01 -36.38
C GLN A 295 -45.82 27.76 -37.86
N ALA A 296 -45.58 28.75 -38.75
CA ALA A 296 -45.54 28.53 -40.19
C ALA A 296 -44.31 27.69 -40.62
N THR A 297 -43.20 27.83 -39.89
CA THR A 297 -41.96 27.08 -40.14
C THR A 297 -42.01 25.65 -39.58
N TYR A 298 -42.69 25.49 -38.43
CA TYR A 298 -42.85 24.21 -37.72
C TYR A 298 -44.34 23.97 -37.41
N PRO A 299 -45.14 23.57 -38.42
CA PRO A 299 -46.59 23.46 -38.29
C PRO A 299 -47.02 22.42 -37.24
N ASP A 300 -46.21 21.39 -37.05
CA ASP A 300 -46.49 20.29 -36.12
C ASP A 300 -45.89 20.50 -34.72
N ALA A 301 -45.30 21.68 -34.43
CA ALA A 301 -44.70 21.95 -33.13
C ALA A 301 -45.74 22.48 -32.11
N GLU A 302 -45.65 22.00 -30.87
CA GLU A 302 -46.48 22.45 -29.77
C GLU A 302 -45.82 23.65 -29.06
N VAL A 303 -46.59 24.73 -28.88
CA VAL A 303 -46.12 25.90 -28.12
C VAL A 303 -46.34 25.66 -26.64
N ARG A 304 -45.25 25.73 -25.86
CA ARG A 304 -45.26 25.57 -24.40
C ARG A 304 -44.62 26.78 -23.73
N ARG A 305 -45.02 27.04 -22.48
CA ARG A 305 -44.40 28.07 -21.64
C ARG A 305 -43.26 27.46 -20.83
N GLY A 306 -42.04 27.88 -21.15
CA GLY A 306 -40.81 27.41 -20.54
C GLY A 306 -40.44 28.12 -19.23
N ARG A 307 -39.25 27.79 -18.71
CA ARG A 307 -38.68 28.45 -17.52
C ARG A 307 -38.46 29.95 -17.78
N ALA A 308 -38.69 30.77 -16.75
CA ALA A 308 -38.55 32.23 -16.82
C ALA A 308 -39.47 32.92 -17.84
N ASN A 309 -40.69 32.41 -18.08
CA ASN A 309 -41.69 32.99 -18.98
C ASN A 309 -41.25 33.09 -20.45
N ARG A 310 -40.41 32.17 -20.90
CA ARG A 310 -40.06 32.01 -22.31
C ARG A 310 -41.16 31.22 -23.02
N TRP A 311 -41.34 31.50 -24.30
CA TRP A 311 -42.22 30.68 -25.16
C TRP A 311 -41.33 29.73 -25.95
N GLU A 312 -41.59 28.44 -25.85
CA GLU A 312 -40.76 27.38 -26.43
C GLU A 312 -41.61 26.55 -27.41
N LEU A 313 -41.09 26.28 -28.61
CA LEU A 313 -41.72 25.35 -29.56
C LEU A 313 -41.08 23.97 -29.40
N TRP A 314 -41.92 22.98 -29.14
CA TRP A 314 -41.53 21.60 -28.92
C TRP A 314 -41.96 20.73 -30.10
N PRO A 315 -41.13 19.78 -30.56
CA PRO A 315 -41.58 18.84 -31.58
C PRO A 315 -42.69 17.96 -31.01
N ASN A 316 -43.77 17.76 -31.78
CA ASN A 316 -44.85 16.86 -31.36
C ASN A 316 -44.35 15.41 -31.40
N PRO A 317 -44.40 14.66 -30.29
CA PRO A 317 -43.90 13.28 -30.25
C PRO A 317 -44.67 12.31 -31.16
N ASP A 318 -45.86 12.68 -31.64
CA ASP A 318 -46.64 11.88 -32.59
C ASP A 318 -46.37 12.20 -34.08
N SER A 319 -45.62 13.27 -34.40
CA SER A 319 -45.28 13.65 -35.78
C SER A 319 -43.89 13.21 -36.24
N SER A 320 -43.07 12.61 -35.37
CA SER A 320 -41.82 11.98 -35.79
C SER A 320 -42.13 10.66 -36.50
N GLU A 321 -41.96 10.64 -37.82
CA GLU A 321 -41.79 9.42 -38.61
C GLU A 321 -40.75 8.51 -37.93
N GLY A 322 -41.22 7.42 -37.31
CA GLY A 322 -40.36 6.51 -36.56
C GLY A 322 -41.05 5.68 -35.48
N LYS A 323 -42.31 5.27 -35.64
CA LYS A 323 -42.84 4.13 -34.88
C LYS A 323 -42.39 2.85 -35.60
N PRO A 324 -41.62 1.94 -34.98
CA PRO A 324 -41.41 0.62 -35.57
C PRO A 324 -42.76 -0.09 -35.70
N PRO A 325 -42.97 -0.91 -36.75
CA PRO A 325 -44.22 -1.62 -36.93
C PRO A 325 -44.51 -2.50 -35.71
N ARG A 326 -45.74 -2.41 -35.19
CA ARG A 326 -46.27 -3.42 -34.27
C ARG A 326 -46.50 -4.68 -35.09
N ASP A 327 -45.70 -5.71 -34.81
CA ASP A 327 -45.96 -7.05 -35.33
C ASP A 327 -47.30 -7.60 -34.80
N PRO A 328 -48.03 -8.38 -35.63
CA PRO A 328 -49.35 -8.92 -35.31
C PRO A 328 -49.36 -10.02 -34.23
#